data_AF-A0A9W7GJ24-F1
#
_entry.id   AF-A0A9W7GJ24-F1
#
_cell.length_a   1.000
_cell.length_b   1.000
_cell.length_c   1.000
_cell.angle_alpha   90.00
_cell.angle_beta   90.00
_cell.angle_gamma   90.00
#
_symmetry.space_group_name_H-M   'P 1'
#
loop_
_entity.id
_entity.type
_entity.pdbx_description
1 polymer ?
#
loop_
_entity_poly.entity_id
_entity_poly.type
_entity_poly.pdbx_seq_one_letter_code
_entity_poly.pdbx_strand_id
1 'polypeptide(L)'
;MVSTRRGGVQTGRSRSRGPSKALKTESTKKKPRGPSKALKTESTKKKPRVRSVKASKSSKKQPPRPQLQKQGSSIVDFGSETNISVGMTPLQEYLNAISMLFPLMALCHDYFVNDGHPLPSSIQEILGSAPLLAIASTALHCPFSVIYHFRQGMKLDEDRINNRWRCLDQSAIHFVCSIYSYALSGWKAYALVLLPLNAYAAWCLWSGGQNSFGKPVQMRLQPAIQLYLLPILLRGDMANYVKGLGFGFLCFLCFMTSKYIKGWGHVIFHIIATPYSMVLLEASKSVQL
;
A
#
# COMPACT_ATOMS: atom_id res chain seq x y z
N MET A 1 27.84 24.66 -46.63
CA MET A 1 28.82 23.61 -46.30
C MET A 1 29.76 24.15 -45.25
N VAL A 2 29.50 23.84 -43.99
CA VAL A 2 30.28 24.33 -42.84
C VAL A 2 31.03 23.14 -42.25
N SER A 3 32.33 23.12 -42.49
CA SER A 3 33.29 22.21 -41.88
C SER A 3 33.69 22.77 -40.52
N THR A 4 33.46 22.02 -39.44
CA THR A 4 34.16 22.27 -38.17
C THR A 4 34.60 20.97 -37.51
N ARG A 5 35.93 20.80 -37.52
CA ARG A 5 36.70 19.88 -36.67
C ARG A 5 36.42 20.14 -35.19
N ARG A 6 36.25 19.07 -34.41
CA ARG A 6 36.73 18.93 -33.02
C ARG A 6 37.20 17.47 -32.89
N GLY A 7 38.46 17.16 -32.60
CA GLY A 7 39.33 17.76 -31.60
C GLY A 7 39.35 16.83 -30.40
N GLY A 8 40.07 15.71 -30.53
CA GLY A 8 40.26 14.74 -29.45
C GLY A 8 41.25 15.25 -28.42
N VAL A 9 40.99 14.93 -27.15
CA VAL A 9 41.97 15.00 -26.06
C VAL A 9 41.79 13.75 -25.20
N GLN A 10 42.68 12.77 -25.40
CA GLN A 10 42.97 11.74 -24.41
C GLN A 10 43.95 12.34 -23.40
N THR A 11 43.65 12.26 -22.10
CA THR A 11 44.69 12.26 -21.08
C THR A 11 44.37 11.18 -20.05
N GLY A 12 45.24 10.17 -20.03
CA GLY A 12 45.22 9.09 -19.07
C GLY A 12 45.69 9.54 -17.69
N ARG A 13 45.14 8.90 -16.67
CA ARG A 13 45.77 8.79 -15.35
C ARG A 13 45.69 7.34 -14.93
N SER A 14 46.80 6.63 -15.13
CA SER A 14 47.03 5.36 -14.45
C SER A 14 47.22 5.65 -12.96
N ARG A 15 46.48 4.95 -12.12
CA ARG A 15 46.73 4.91 -10.68
C ARG A 15 47.00 3.46 -10.33
N SER A 16 48.29 3.18 -10.09
CA SER A 16 48.76 2.00 -9.39
C SER A 16 48.18 1.99 -7.98
N ARG A 17 47.48 0.91 -7.62
CA ARG A 17 47.18 0.57 -6.23
C ARG A 17 47.73 -0.82 -5.95
N GLY A 18 48.56 -0.86 -4.92
CA GLY A 18 49.41 -1.97 -4.54
C GLY A 18 48.68 -3.17 -3.92
N PRO A 19 49.46 -4.18 -3.47
CA PRO A 19 48.95 -5.49 -3.13
C PRO A 19 48.17 -5.49 -1.81
N SER A 20 46.97 -6.07 -1.86
CA SER A 20 46.11 -6.32 -0.71
C SER A 20 46.68 -7.45 0.14
N LYS A 21 46.92 -7.18 1.44
CA LYS A 21 47.38 -8.17 2.41
C LYS A 21 46.27 -9.18 2.68
N ALA A 22 46.60 -10.46 2.52
CA ALA A 22 45.76 -11.59 2.85
C ALA A 22 45.39 -11.59 4.35
N LEU A 23 44.09 -11.54 4.65
CA LEU A 23 43.56 -11.77 5.99
C LEU A 23 43.38 -13.28 6.19
N LYS A 24 44.02 -13.80 7.24
CA LYS A 24 43.86 -15.18 7.74
C LYS A 24 42.43 -15.41 8.20
N THR A 25 41.82 -16.47 7.69
CA THR A 25 40.55 -17.04 8.14
C THR A 25 40.74 -17.83 9.42
N GLU A 26 40.08 -17.42 10.50
CA GLU A 26 40.04 -18.15 11.77
C GLU A 26 38.74 -18.97 11.83
N SER A 27 38.86 -20.29 11.65
CA SER A 27 37.72 -21.21 11.71
C SER A 27 37.33 -21.47 13.17
N THR A 28 36.14 -21.05 13.58
CA THR A 28 35.58 -21.43 14.88
C THR A 28 34.51 -22.50 14.71
N LYS A 29 34.89 -23.74 15.04
CA LYS A 29 34.02 -24.89 15.34
C LYS A 29 33.01 -24.51 16.42
N LYS A 30 31.70 -24.67 16.18
CA LYS A 30 30.71 -24.90 17.26
C LYS A 30 29.61 -25.90 16.89
N LYS A 31 29.77 -27.10 17.49
CA LYS A 31 28.83 -28.02 18.14
C LYS A 31 27.40 -28.24 17.57
N PRO A 32 26.97 -29.52 17.42
CA PRO A 32 25.58 -29.88 17.11
C PRO A 32 24.67 -29.76 18.35
N ARG A 33 23.49 -29.17 18.18
CA ARG A 33 22.38 -29.21 19.16
C ARG A 33 21.46 -30.38 18.82
N GLY A 34 21.12 -31.15 19.85
CA GLY A 34 20.36 -32.40 19.78
C GLY A 34 18.86 -32.28 19.50
N PRO A 35 18.13 -33.42 19.53
CA PRO A 35 16.79 -33.54 18.99
C PRO A 35 15.71 -32.93 19.90
N SER A 36 14.79 -32.21 19.27
CA SER A 36 13.61 -31.61 19.89
C SER A 36 12.55 -32.68 20.17
N LYS A 37 12.04 -32.71 21.41
CA LYS A 37 11.00 -33.63 21.87
C LYS A 37 9.64 -33.28 21.25
N ALA A 38 8.96 -34.31 20.75
CA ALA A 38 7.60 -34.24 20.23
C ALA A 38 6.59 -33.86 21.33
N LEU A 39 5.77 -32.83 21.05
CA LEU A 39 4.60 -32.49 21.85
C LEU A 39 3.39 -33.27 21.32
N LYS A 40 2.84 -34.17 22.15
CA LYS A 40 1.50 -34.74 22.00
C LYS A 40 0.49 -33.71 22.48
N THR A 41 -0.52 -33.39 21.68
CA THR A 41 -1.75 -32.73 22.15
C THR A 41 -2.96 -33.58 21.83
N GLU A 42 -3.58 -34.08 22.88
CA GLU A 42 -4.80 -34.88 22.90
C GLU A 42 -6.01 -34.09 22.40
N SER A 43 -6.84 -34.78 21.61
CA SER A 43 -8.17 -34.34 21.22
C SER A 43 -9.17 -34.59 22.33
N THR A 44 -9.96 -33.59 22.71
CA THR A 44 -11.24 -33.80 23.41
C THR A 44 -12.37 -33.08 22.70
N LYS A 45 -13.12 -33.85 21.90
CA LYS A 45 -14.44 -33.50 21.36
C LYS A 45 -15.45 -33.42 22.52
N LYS A 46 -15.99 -32.23 22.80
CA LYS A 46 -17.26 -32.08 23.54
C LYS A 46 -18.35 -31.61 22.58
N LYS A 47 -19.34 -32.48 22.32
CA LYS A 47 -20.59 -32.15 21.63
C LYS A 47 -21.48 -31.29 22.56
N PRO A 48 -22.03 -30.16 22.11
CA PRO A 48 -23.07 -29.47 22.86
C PRO A 48 -24.45 -30.12 22.63
N ARG A 49 -25.14 -30.36 23.75
CA ARG A 49 -26.48 -30.91 23.87
C ARG A 49 -27.49 -29.79 23.58
N VAL A 50 -28.18 -29.86 22.45
CA VAL A 50 -29.26 -28.92 22.08
C VAL A 50 -30.50 -29.25 22.93
N ARG A 51 -30.84 -28.36 23.88
CA ARG A 51 -32.14 -28.36 24.58
C ARG A 51 -33.16 -27.62 23.71
N SER A 52 -34.23 -28.30 23.32
CA SER A 52 -35.40 -27.67 22.71
C SER A 52 -36.22 -26.98 23.79
N VAL A 53 -36.37 -25.65 23.68
CA VAL A 53 -37.30 -24.88 24.49
C VAL A 53 -38.54 -24.64 23.65
N LYS A 54 -39.65 -25.29 24.04
CA LYS A 54 -40.99 -25.00 23.51
C LYS A 54 -41.41 -23.60 23.98
N ALA A 55 -41.56 -22.67 23.05
CA ALA A 55 -42.11 -21.34 23.33
C ALA A 55 -43.65 -21.41 23.40
N SER A 56 -44.22 -21.09 24.56
CA SER A 56 -45.64 -20.89 24.75
C SER A 56 -46.08 -19.56 24.13
N LYS A 57 -47.05 -19.60 23.22
CA LYS A 57 -47.74 -18.42 22.68
C LYS A 57 -48.59 -17.78 23.77
N SER A 58 -48.11 -16.69 24.38
CA SER A 58 -48.89 -15.78 25.21
C SER A 58 -49.22 -14.53 24.39
N SER A 59 -50.44 -14.48 23.84
CA SER A 59 -51.02 -13.30 23.20
C SER A 59 -51.29 -12.23 24.26
N LYS A 60 -50.34 -11.30 24.46
CA LYS A 60 -50.57 -10.05 25.17
C LYS A 60 -50.87 -8.97 24.14
N LYS A 61 -52.13 -8.48 24.13
CA LYS A 61 -52.55 -7.26 23.44
C LYS A 61 -51.61 -6.12 23.84
N GLN A 62 -50.82 -5.62 22.89
CA GLN A 62 -50.05 -4.40 23.08
C GLN A 62 -51.00 -3.19 23.10
N PRO A 63 -50.82 -2.25 24.02
CA PRO A 63 -51.53 -0.98 24.00
C PRO A 63 -51.16 -0.16 22.75
N PRO A 64 -52.07 0.66 22.22
CA PRO A 64 -51.82 1.49 21.05
C PRO A 64 -50.62 2.41 21.30
N ARG A 65 -49.62 2.29 20.43
CA ARG A 65 -48.39 3.08 20.47
C ARG A 65 -48.76 4.55 20.19
N PRO A 66 -48.30 5.52 21.02
CA PRO A 66 -48.46 6.93 20.73
C PRO A 66 -47.89 7.23 19.35
N GLN A 67 -48.70 7.83 18.48
CA GLN A 67 -48.23 8.35 17.20
C GLN A 67 -47.29 9.50 17.51
N LEU A 68 -45.98 9.22 17.51
CA LEU A 68 -44.95 10.24 17.49
C LEU A 68 -45.18 11.06 16.22
N GLN A 69 -45.70 12.27 16.37
CA GLN A 69 -45.71 13.28 15.32
C GLN A 69 -44.30 13.38 14.77
N LYS A 70 -44.10 12.94 13.54
CA LYS A 70 -42.92 13.25 12.72
C LYS A 70 -42.91 14.76 12.53
N GLN A 71 -42.33 15.49 13.48
CA GLN A 71 -41.86 16.84 13.23
C GLN A 71 -40.82 16.73 12.12
N GLY A 72 -41.18 17.26 10.96
CA GLY A 72 -40.29 17.41 9.82
C GLY A 72 -39.18 18.38 10.18
N SER A 73 -38.11 17.86 10.78
CA SER A 73 -36.82 18.50 10.64
C SER A 73 -36.38 18.24 9.21
N SER A 74 -36.57 19.23 8.34
CA SER A 74 -35.85 19.36 7.08
C SER A 74 -34.37 19.60 7.39
N ILE A 75 -33.72 18.60 7.98
CA ILE A 75 -32.27 18.45 7.87
C ILE A 75 -32.09 18.21 6.39
N VAL A 76 -31.45 19.18 5.73
CA VAL A 76 -30.97 19.06 4.38
C VAL A 76 -30.25 17.71 4.29
N ASP A 77 -30.90 16.74 3.65
CA ASP A 77 -30.37 15.41 3.44
C ASP A 77 -29.26 15.55 2.40
N PHE A 78 -28.10 16.00 2.89
CA PHE A 78 -26.89 16.25 2.13
C PHE A 78 -26.32 14.89 1.72
N GLY A 79 -26.99 14.28 0.75
CA GLY A 79 -26.58 13.07 0.06
C GLY A 79 -26.62 11.84 0.94
N SER A 80 -27.67 11.04 0.78
CA SER A 80 -27.55 9.59 0.86
C SER A 80 -26.54 9.11 -0.20
N GLU A 81 -25.25 9.27 0.10
CA GLU A 81 -24.09 8.86 -0.72
C GLU A 81 -23.99 7.33 -0.86
N THR A 82 -24.97 6.57 -0.34
CA THR A 82 -25.14 5.13 -0.54
C THR A 82 -25.41 4.73 -2.00
N ASN A 83 -25.70 5.69 -2.89
CA ASN A 83 -25.81 5.47 -4.34
C ASN A 83 -24.53 5.80 -5.13
N ILE A 84 -23.42 6.16 -4.48
CA ILE A 84 -22.12 6.41 -5.15
C ILE A 84 -21.21 5.17 -5.09
N SER A 85 -21.79 3.97 -5.03
CA SER A 85 -21.14 2.82 -5.66
C SER A 85 -21.86 2.54 -6.97
N VAL A 86 -21.56 3.34 -7.99
CA VAL A 86 -21.68 2.83 -9.37
C VAL A 86 -20.74 1.62 -9.37
N GLY A 87 -21.31 0.42 -9.22
CA GLY A 87 -20.53 -0.81 -9.16
C GLY A 87 -19.67 -0.88 -10.41
N MET A 88 -18.35 -0.94 -10.23
CA MET A 88 -17.47 -1.16 -11.38
C MET A 88 -17.84 -2.50 -12.01
N THR A 89 -17.80 -2.54 -13.34
CA THR A 89 -18.06 -3.77 -14.09
C THR A 89 -16.95 -4.80 -13.83
N PRO A 90 -17.20 -6.10 -14.02
CA PRO A 90 -16.17 -7.12 -13.93
C PRO A 90 -14.91 -6.80 -14.75
N LEU A 91 -15.08 -6.26 -15.96
CA LEU A 91 -13.97 -5.85 -16.81
C LEU A 91 -13.13 -4.74 -16.16
N GLN A 92 -13.77 -3.71 -15.59
CA GLN A 92 -13.07 -2.63 -14.89
C GLN A 92 -12.27 -3.17 -13.70
N GLU A 93 -12.80 -4.15 -12.97
CA GLU A 93 -12.06 -4.78 -11.87
C GLU A 93 -10.86 -5.60 -12.34
N TYR A 94 -10.99 -6.37 -13.42
CA TYR A 94 -9.82 -7.05 -14.01
C TYR A 94 -8.77 -6.06 -14.49
N LEU A 95 -9.18 -4.94 -15.09
CA LEU A 95 -8.26 -3.89 -15.50
C LEU A 95 -7.62 -3.17 -14.31
N ASN A 96 -8.32 -2.99 -13.19
CA ASN A 96 -7.72 -2.50 -11.94
C ASN A 96 -6.63 -3.46 -11.46
N ALA A 97 -6.91 -4.78 -11.45
CA ALA A 97 -5.94 -5.79 -11.06
C ALA A 97 -4.70 -5.81 -11.97
N ILE A 98 -4.87 -5.72 -13.29
CA ILE A 98 -3.75 -5.72 -14.24
C ILE A 98 -2.93 -4.43 -14.15
N SER A 99 -3.60 -3.28 -14.07
CA SER A 99 -2.93 -1.97 -14.02
C SER A 99 -2.10 -1.76 -12.75
N MET A 100 -2.38 -2.49 -11.66
CA MET A 100 -1.54 -2.51 -10.45
C MET A 100 -0.11 -3.00 -10.69
N LEU A 101 0.15 -3.71 -11.79
CA LEU A 101 1.48 -4.16 -12.16
C LEU A 101 2.33 -3.04 -12.77
N PHE A 102 1.70 -1.99 -13.32
CA PHE A 102 2.42 -0.98 -14.10
C PHE A 102 3.42 -0.17 -13.28
N PRO A 103 3.09 0.35 -12.07
CA PRO A 103 4.07 1.04 -11.25
C PRO A 103 5.25 0.13 -10.91
N LEU A 104 4.99 -1.11 -10.47
CA LEU A 104 6.04 -2.06 -10.09
C LEU A 104 6.96 -2.39 -11.28
N MET A 105 6.40 -2.69 -12.45
CA MET A 105 7.17 -2.99 -13.64
C MET A 105 8.02 -1.79 -14.08
N ALA A 106 7.48 -0.57 -14.02
CA ALA A 106 8.23 0.64 -14.36
C ALA A 106 9.41 0.87 -13.39
N LEU A 107 9.18 0.72 -12.08
CA LEU A 107 10.25 0.86 -11.09
C LEU A 107 11.36 -0.19 -11.31
N CYS A 108 10.99 -1.45 -11.52
CA CYS A 108 11.95 -2.52 -11.78
C CYS A 108 12.70 -2.30 -13.10
N HIS A 109 12.01 -1.90 -14.16
CA HIS A 109 12.64 -1.62 -15.45
C HIS A 109 13.63 -0.46 -15.32
N ASP A 110 13.24 0.64 -14.71
CA ASP A 110 14.13 1.79 -14.54
C ASP A 110 15.38 1.43 -13.73
N TYR A 111 15.19 0.83 -12.57
CA TYR A 111 16.30 0.56 -11.66
C TYR A 111 17.21 -0.58 -12.13
N PHE A 112 16.66 -1.69 -12.64
CA PHE A 112 17.47 -2.85 -13.01
C PHE A 112 17.94 -2.81 -14.47
N VAL A 113 17.14 -2.25 -15.39
CA VAL A 113 17.45 -2.25 -16.83
C VAL A 113 18.10 -0.94 -17.27
N ASN A 114 17.48 0.21 -16.96
CA ASN A 114 18.02 1.50 -17.40
C ASN A 114 19.29 1.90 -16.62
N ASP A 115 19.24 1.80 -15.29
CA ASP A 115 20.38 2.16 -14.42
C ASP A 115 21.42 1.02 -14.34
N GLY A 116 21.07 -0.19 -14.82
CA GLY A 116 21.98 -1.34 -14.86
C GLY A 116 22.33 -1.93 -13.49
N HIS A 117 21.50 -1.71 -12.47
CA HIS A 117 21.72 -2.32 -11.15
C HIS A 117 21.48 -3.84 -11.20
N PRO A 118 22.32 -4.65 -10.53
CA PRO A 118 22.05 -6.08 -10.41
C PRO A 118 20.83 -6.33 -9.51
N LEU A 119 20.18 -7.48 -9.71
CA LEU A 119 19.15 -7.94 -8.78
C LEU A 119 19.76 -8.17 -7.39
N PRO A 120 19.05 -7.82 -6.30
CA PRO A 120 19.56 -8.02 -4.95
C PRO A 120 19.75 -9.51 -4.66
N SER A 121 20.91 -9.87 -4.12
CA SER A 121 21.22 -11.26 -3.78
C SER A 121 20.76 -11.67 -2.37
N SER A 122 20.44 -10.68 -1.53
CA SER A 122 20.09 -10.86 -0.13
C SER A 122 19.05 -9.84 0.35
N ILE A 123 18.35 -10.17 1.44
CA ILE A 123 17.42 -9.25 2.10
C ILE A 123 18.18 -8.04 2.68
N GLN A 124 19.42 -8.23 3.13
CA GLN A 124 20.25 -7.17 3.69
C GLN A 124 20.54 -6.08 2.65
N GLU A 125 20.77 -6.43 1.39
CA GLU A 125 20.91 -5.46 0.30
C GLU A 125 19.62 -4.64 0.10
N ILE A 126 18.45 -5.29 0.16
CA ILE A 126 17.16 -4.61 0.06
C ILE A 126 17.00 -3.63 1.23
N LEU A 127 17.24 -4.07 2.46
CA LEU A 127 17.09 -3.24 3.66
C LEU A 127 18.12 -2.11 3.76
N GLY A 128 19.26 -2.26 3.09
CA GLY A 128 20.35 -1.26 3.05
C GLY A 128 20.28 -0.29 1.86
N SER A 129 19.29 -0.41 0.98
CA SER A 129 19.14 0.47 -0.19
C SER A 129 17.76 1.13 -0.22
N ALA A 130 17.73 2.46 -0.16
CA ALA A 130 16.48 3.23 -0.23
C ALA A 130 15.68 2.98 -1.52
N PRO A 131 16.29 2.96 -2.73
CA PRO A 131 15.60 2.56 -3.95
C PRO A 131 15.02 1.14 -3.91
N LEU A 132 15.79 0.17 -3.40
CA LEU A 132 15.29 -1.21 -3.29
C LEU A 132 14.15 -1.31 -2.27
N LEU A 133 14.17 -0.56 -1.17
CA LEU A 133 13.04 -0.46 -0.26
C LEU A 133 11.81 0.16 -0.92
N ALA A 134 11.95 1.19 -1.76
CA ALA A 134 10.84 1.77 -2.49
C ALA A 134 10.20 0.75 -3.47
N ILE A 135 11.02 -0.01 -4.20
CA ILE A 135 10.57 -1.10 -5.08
C ILE A 135 9.88 -2.19 -4.27
N ALA A 136 10.51 -2.67 -3.20
CA ALA A 136 9.96 -3.71 -2.34
C ALA A 136 8.65 -3.26 -1.69
N SER A 137 8.55 -2.01 -1.27
CA SER A 137 7.33 -1.39 -0.75
C SER A 137 6.18 -1.47 -1.76
N THR A 138 6.43 -1.06 -3.02
CA THR A 138 5.43 -1.21 -4.10
C THR A 138 5.04 -2.66 -4.34
N ALA A 139 6.03 -3.56 -4.35
CA ALA A 139 5.82 -5.00 -4.54
C ALA A 139 4.99 -5.64 -3.41
N LEU A 140 5.14 -5.18 -2.16
CA LEU A 140 4.40 -5.72 -1.01
C LEU A 140 2.91 -5.39 -1.04
N HIS A 141 2.53 -4.24 -1.58
CA HIS A 141 1.12 -3.86 -1.73
C HIS A 141 0.42 -4.63 -2.87
N CYS A 142 1.13 -4.85 -3.98
CA CYS A 142 0.56 -5.35 -5.23
C CYS A 142 -0.28 -6.65 -5.08
N PRO A 143 0.19 -7.71 -4.39
CA PRO A 143 -0.58 -8.96 -4.26
C PRO A 143 -1.95 -8.78 -3.62
N PHE A 144 -2.06 -7.96 -2.56
CA PHE A 144 -3.32 -7.76 -1.86
C PHE A 144 -4.34 -7.05 -2.74
N SER A 145 -3.90 -6.04 -3.47
CA SER A 145 -4.74 -5.26 -4.39
C SER A 145 -5.19 -6.08 -5.59
N VAL A 146 -4.26 -6.81 -6.22
CA VAL A 146 -4.55 -7.71 -7.34
C VAL A 146 -5.58 -8.76 -6.93
N ILE A 147 -5.37 -9.43 -5.78
CA ILE A 147 -6.31 -10.44 -5.30
C ILE A 147 -7.67 -9.82 -5.01
N TYR A 148 -7.71 -8.67 -4.34
CA TYR A 148 -8.96 -7.97 -4.05
C TYR A 148 -9.74 -7.67 -5.35
N HIS A 149 -9.13 -6.97 -6.31
CA HIS A 149 -9.80 -6.61 -7.56
C HIS A 149 -10.19 -7.83 -8.40
N PHE A 150 -9.35 -8.85 -8.48
CA PHE A 150 -9.68 -10.07 -9.21
C PHE A 150 -10.90 -10.78 -8.63
N ARG A 151 -10.99 -10.87 -7.29
CA ARG A 151 -12.16 -11.43 -6.60
C ARG A 151 -13.43 -10.62 -6.81
N GLN A 152 -13.32 -9.28 -6.83
CA GLN A 152 -14.45 -8.40 -7.15
C GLN A 152 -14.92 -8.60 -8.61
N GLY A 153 -13.99 -8.75 -9.55
CA GLY A 153 -14.31 -9.07 -10.95
C GLY A 153 -15.05 -10.39 -11.10
N MET A 154 -14.65 -11.40 -10.32
CA MET A 154 -15.31 -12.70 -10.25
C MET A 154 -16.60 -12.73 -9.41
N LYS A 155 -16.95 -11.62 -8.73
CA LYS A 155 -18.08 -11.52 -7.80
C LYS A 155 -18.05 -12.58 -6.70
N LEU A 156 -16.86 -12.89 -6.16
CA LEU A 156 -16.68 -13.91 -5.12
C LEU A 156 -17.01 -13.43 -3.69
N ASP A 157 -17.20 -12.13 -3.49
CA ASP A 157 -17.48 -11.53 -2.20
C ASP A 157 -18.89 -10.90 -2.23
N GLU A 158 -19.71 -11.21 -1.21
CA GLU A 158 -21.10 -10.72 -1.11
C GLU A 158 -21.19 -9.19 -0.99
N ASP A 159 -20.26 -8.60 -0.23
CA ASP A 159 -20.14 -7.16 -0.04
C ASP A 159 -18.82 -6.65 -0.62
N ARG A 160 -18.92 -5.83 -1.66
CA ARG A 160 -17.80 -5.17 -2.32
C ARG A 160 -17.06 -4.19 -1.43
N ILE A 161 -17.79 -3.50 -0.55
CA ILE A 161 -17.27 -2.43 0.31
C ILE A 161 -16.74 -3.04 1.60
N ASN A 162 -17.48 -3.98 2.20
CA ASN A 162 -17.17 -4.52 3.52
C ASN A 162 -16.64 -5.96 3.48
N ASN A 163 -15.55 -6.18 2.76
CA ASN A 163 -14.86 -7.46 2.75
C ASN A 163 -13.44 -7.38 3.30
N ARG A 164 -12.94 -8.54 3.74
CA ARG A 164 -11.60 -8.69 4.34
C ARG A 164 -10.49 -8.38 3.34
N TRP A 165 -10.68 -8.65 2.05
CA TRP A 165 -9.67 -8.41 1.02
C TRP A 165 -9.44 -6.93 0.79
N ARG A 166 -10.50 -6.12 0.78
CA ARG A 166 -10.40 -4.66 0.75
C ARG A 166 -9.69 -4.13 2.00
N CYS A 167 -10.01 -4.67 3.18
CA CYS A 167 -9.36 -4.26 4.42
C CYS A 167 -7.86 -4.59 4.38
N LEU A 168 -7.48 -5.75 3.83
CA LEU A 168 -6.07 -6.13 3.63
C LEU A 168 -5.36 -5.22 2.63
N ASP A 169 -5.97 -4.95 1.48
CA ASP A 169 -5.48 -4.03 0.46
C ASP A 169 -5.19 -2.63 1.05
N GLN A 170 -6.19 -2.03 1.71
CA GLN A 170 -6.03 -0.73 2.34
C GLN A 170 -5.03 -0.72 3.52
N SER A 171 -4.98 -1.81 4.30
CA SER A 171 -3.98 -1.95 5.37
C SER A 171 -2.57 -2.06 4.79
N ALA A 172 -2.40 -2.75 3.66
CA ALA A 172 -1.14 -2.83 2.96
C ALA A 172 -0.69 -1.45 2.49
N ILE A 173 -1.59 -0.57 2.02
CA ILE A 173 -1.23 0.82 1.69
C ILE A 173 -0.61 1.54 2.92
N HIS A 174 -1.24 1.45 4.09
CA HIS A 174 -0.71 2.06 5.31
C HIS A 174 0.66 1.50 5.73
N PHE A 175 0.84 0.18 5.58
CA PHE A 175 2.11 -0.46 5.85
C PHE A 175 3.21 0.02 4.90
N VAL A 176 2.94 0.05 3.60
CA VAL A 176 3.91 0.51 2.58
C VAL A 176 4.18 2.01 2.68
N CYS A 177 3.23 2.83 3.15
CA CYS A 177 3.48 4.24 3.47
C CYS A 177 4.57 4.39 4.56
N SER A 178 4.60 3.48 5.54
CA SER A 178 5.61 3.49 6.60
C SER A 178 6.99 3.09 6.06
N ILE A 179 7.05 2.10 5.15
CA ILE A 179 8.30 1.72 4.47
C ILE A 179 8.78 2.85 3.56
N TYR A 180 7.90 3.45 2.76
CA TYR A 180 8.22 4.61 1.94
C TYR A 180 8.73 5.79 2.77
N SER A 181 8.15 6.03 3.95
CA SER A 181 8.64 7.07 4.85
C SER A 181 10.09 6.83 5.28
N TYR A 182 10.49 5.57 5.48
CA TYR A 182 11.88 5.23 5.76
C TYR A 182 12.75 5.36 4.51
N ALA A 183 12.35 4.74 3.39
CA ALA A 183 13.07 4.80 2.11
C ALA A 183 13.31 6.23 1.63
N LEU A 184 12.32 7.10 1.83
CA LEU A 184 12.39 8.50 1.43
C LEU A 184 12.99 9.40 2.49
N SER A 185 13.37 8.96 3.69
CA SER A 185 13.99 9.83 4.71
C SER A 185 15.38 9.38 5.13
N GLY A 186 15.65 8.08 5.13
CA GLY A 186 16.79 7.46 5.81
C GLY A 186 16.68 7.47 7.33
N TRP A 187 15.60 8.01 7.89
CA TRP A 187 15.48 8.22 9.33
C TRP A 187 14.57 7.16 9.95
N LYS A 188 15.18 6.21 10.67
CA LYS A 188 14.45 5.16 11.39
C LYS A 188 13.41 5.74 12.35
N ALA A 189 13.77 6.84 13.04
CA ALA A 189 12.87 7.52 13.97
C ALA A 189 11.61 8.06 13.28
N TYR A 190 11.73 8.64 12.07
CA TYR A 190 10.60 9.17 11.32
C TYR A 190 9.60 8.06 10.95
N ALA A 191 10.12 6.94 10.45
CA ALA A 191 9.31 5.77 10.12
C ALA A 191 8.64 5.15 11.37
N LEU A 192 9.35 5.11 12.50
CA LEU A 192 8.81 4.61 13.77
C LEU A 192 7.71 5.50 14.36
N VAL A 193 7.69 6.80 14.06
CA VAL A 193 6.59 7.69 14.45
C VAL A 193 5.37 7.52 13.54
N LEU A 194 5.59 7.33 12.24
CA LEU A 194 4.49 7.12 11.28
C LEU A 194 3.87 5.73 11.37
N LEU A 195 4.62 4.72 11.80
CA LEU A 195 4.14 3.36 11.91
C LEU A 195 2.92 3.23 12.85
N PRO A 196 2.92 3.75 14.10
CA PRO A 196 1.75 3.76 14.96
C PRO A 196 0.54 4.49 14.36
N LEU A 197 0.75 5.61 13.66
CA LEU A 197 -0.33 6.36 13.02
C LEU A 197 -0.99 5.54 11.90
N ASN A 198 -0.18 4.91 11.06
CA ASN A 198 -0.64 4.01 10.00
C ASN A 198 -1.28 2.72 10.56
N ALA A 199 -0.73 2.17 11.63
CA ALA A 199 -1.29 1.01 12.32
C ALA A 199 -2.65 1.32 12.95
N TYR A 200 -2.80 2.51 13.55
CA TYR A 200 -4.08 2.98 14.08
C TYR A 200 -5.11 3.15 12.96
N ALA A 201 -4.73 3.79 11.85
CA ALA A 201 -5.60 3.94 10.68
C ALA A 201 -6.07 2.57 10.16
N ALA A 202 -5.15 1.62 10.00
CA ALA A 202 -5.47 0.25 9.61
C ALA A 202 -6.38 -0.44 10.64
N TRP A 203 -6.08 -0.34 11.93
CA TRP A 203 -6.92 -0.89 13.00
C TRP A 203 -8.35 -0.35 12.95
N CYS A 204 -8.53 0.94 12.68
CA CYS A 204 -9.85 1.52 12.52
C CYS A 204 -10.59 1.01 11.27
N LEU A 205 -9.90 0.59 10.20
CA LEU A 205 -10.53 -0.09 9.05
C LEU A 205 -11.13 -1.43 9.48
N TRP A 206 -10.39 -2.20 10.28
CA TRP A 206 -10.84 -3.50 10.78
C TRP A 206 -11.90 -3.40 11.88
N SER A 207 -11.86 -2.33 12.69
CA SER A 207 -12.76 -2.14 13.84
C SER A 207 -14.08 -1.47 13.49
N GLY A 208 -14.14 -0.74 12.38
CA GLY A 208 -15.26 0.14 12.04
C GLY A 208 -16.59 -0.54 11.73
N GLY A 209 -16.63 -1.86 11.54
CA GLY A 209 -17.81 -2.57 11.08
C GLY A 209 -18.36 -2.04 9.74
N GLN A 210 -19.47 -2.60 9.24
CA GLN A 210 -20.06 -2.27 7.94
C GLN A 210 -20.47 -0.78 7.77
N ASN A 211 -20.52 0.01 8.86
CA ASN A 211 -21.02 1.39 8.87
C ASN A 211 -19.92 2.47 8.87
N SER A 212 -18.63 2.10 8.92
CA SER A 212 -17.53 3.10 8.94
C SER A 212 -16.98 3.46 7.57
N PHE A 213 -17.57 2.93 6.49
CA PHE A 213 -17.06 3.12 5.14
C PHE A 213 -17.69 4.35 4.49
N GLY A 214 -16.86 5.38 4.25
CA GLY A 214 -17.25 6.67 3.66
C GLY A 214 -16.09 7.67 3.67
N LYS A 215 -16.41 8.97 3.63
CA LYS A 215 -15.44 10.09 3.75
C LYS A 215 -14.37 9.89 4.85
N PRO A 216 -14.67 9.33 6.05
CA PRO A 216 -13.66 9.15 7.10
C PRO A 216 -12.48 8.24 6.70
N VAL A 217 -12.68 7.26 5.82
CA VAL A 217 -11.61 6.35 5.38
C VAL A 217 -10.66 7.05 4.40
N GLN A 218 -11.20 7.78 3.43
CA GLN A 218 -10.40 8.57 2.48
C GLN A 218 -9.58 9.64 3.21
N MET A 219 -10.16 10.25 4.25
CA MET A 219 -9.48 11.24 5.10
C MET A 219 -8.30 10.67 5.89
N ARG A 220 -8.20 9.34 6.07
CA ARG A 220 -7.05 8.70 6.75
C ARG A 220 -5.95 8.30 5.79
N LEU A 221 -6.30 7.93 4.56
CA LEU A 221 -5.33 7.52 3.55
C LEU A 221 -4.51 8.71 3.02
N GLN A 222 -5.16 9.86 2.81
CA GLN A 222 -4.50 11.03 2.26
C GLN A 222 -3.35 11.55 3.14
N PRO A 223 -3.53 11.74 4.46
CA PRO A 223 -2.42 12.12 5.34
C PRO A 223 -1.26 11.10 5.32
N ALA A 224 -1.54 9.80 5.26
CA ALA A 224 -0.49 8.78 5.21
C ALA A 224 0.40 8.93 3.96
N ILE A 225 -0.21 9.26 2.81
CA ILE A 225 0.49 9.52 1.56
C ILE A 225 1.30 10.82 1.63
N GLN A 226 0.69 11.91 2.11
CA GLN A 226 1.34 13.21 2.17
C GLN A 226 2.52 13.22 3.16
N LEU A 227 2.40 12.50 4.28
CA LEU A 227 3.43 12.46 5.31
C LEU A 227 4.73 11.78 4.82
N TYR A 228 4.69 10.83 3.89
CA TYR A 228 5.94 10.27 3.36
C TYR A 228 6.61 11.17 2.29
N LEU A 229 5.93 12.19 1.76
CA LEU A 229 6.53 13.19 0.86
C LEU A 229 7.31 14.26 1.63
N LEU A 230 6.94 14.50 2.89
CA LEU A 230 7.57 15.53 3.73
C LEU A 230 9.10 15.41 3.83
N PRO A 231 9.71 14.22 3.98
CA PRO A 231 11.16 14.07 3.94
C PRO A 231 11.84 14.58 2.66
N ILE A 232 11.17 14.50 1.50
CA ILE A 232 11.70 15.03 0.23
C ILE A 232 11.82 16.56 0.32
N LEU A 233 10.78 17.22 0.86
CA LEU A 233 10.79 18.66 1.14
C LEU A 233 11.89 19.03 2.15
N LEU A 234 12.01 18.30 3.25
CA LEU A 234 12.97 18.59 4.32
C LEU A 234 14.44 18.46 3.86
N ARG A 235 14.71 17.64 2.84
CA ARG A 235 16.03 17.54 2.20
C ARG A 235 16.33 18.65 1.18
N GLY A 236 15.33 19.47 0.83
CA GLY A 236 15.47 20.49 -0.21
C GLY A 236 15.40 19.95 -1.64
N ASP A 237 14.96 18.71 -1.85
CA ASP A 237 14.70 18.15 -3.19
C ASP A 237 13.36 18.67 -3.73
N MET A 238 13.33 19.97 -3.99
CA MET A 238 12.12 20.70 -4.40
C MET A 238 11.58 20.18 -5.73
N ALA A 239 12.44 19.73 -6.64
CA ALA A 239 12.03 19.24 -7.95
C ALA A 239 11.18 17.96 -7.80
N ASN A 240 11.66 16.97 -7.05
CA ASN A 240 10.89 15.74 -6.84
C ASN A 240 9.70 15.96 -5.90
N TYR A 241 9.81 16.87 -4.92
CA TYR A 241 8.67 17.23 -4.08
C TYR A 241 7.50 17.82 -4.89
N VAL A 242 7.78 18.80 -5.76
CA VAL A 242 6.76 19.43 -6.61
C VAL A 242 6.16 18.43 -7.60
N LYS A 243 7.00 17.60 -8.25
CA LYS A 243 6.51 16.52 -9.14
C LYS A 243 5.64 15.52 -8.36
N GLY A 244 6.06 15.13 -7.17
CA GLY A 244 5.33 14.21 -6.29
C GLY A 244 3.96 14.78 -5.90
N LEU A 245 3.91 16.05 -5.49
CA LEU A 245 2.64 16.73 -5.22
C LEU A 245 1.75 16.82 -6.47
N GLY A 246 2.32 17.15 -7.62
CA GLY A 246 1.58 17.26 -8.89
C GLY A 246 0.93 15.94 -9.30
N PHE A 247 1.71 14.86 -9.36
CA PHE A 247 1.19 13.53 -9.67
C PHE A 247 0.27 12.99 -8.56
N GLY A 248 0.58 13.24 -7.29
CA GLY A 248 -0.29 12.89 -6.17
C GLY A 248 -1.66 13.59 -6.24
N PHE A 249 -1.69 14.86 -6.67
CA PHE A 249 -2.91 15.60 -6.93
C PHE A 249 -3.70 15.02 -8.10
N LEU A 250 -3.04 14.65 -9.21
CA LEU A 250 -3.70 13.96 -10.33
C LEU A 250 -4.32 12.62 -9.90
N CYS A 251 -3.59 11.84 -9.10
CA CYS A 251 -4.11 10.61 -8.49
C CYS A 251 -5.36 10.88 -7.64
N PHE A 252 -5.35 11.95 -6.83
CA PHE A 252 -6.53 12.35 -6.04
C PHE A 252 -7.71 12.73 -6.93
N LEU A 253 -7.48 13.48 -8.01
CA LEU A 253 -8.52 13.85 -8.97
C LEU A 253 -9.18 12.63 -9.62
N CYS A 254 -8.43 11.56 -9.89
CA CYS A 254 -9.01 10.31 -10.42
C CYS A 254 -10.07 9.71 -9.49
N PHE A 255 -9.87 9.79 -8.17
CA PHE A 255 -10.86 9.35 -7.20
C PHE A 255 -12.06 10.29 -7.12
N MET A 256 -11.82 11.61 -7.08
CA MET A 256 -12.88 12.62 -7.04
C MET A 256 -13.77 12.59 -8.29
N THR A 257 -13.18 12.30 -9.45
CA THR A 257 -13.90 12.27 -10.73
C THR A 257 -14.48 10.90 -11.07
N SER A 258 -14.19 9.86 -10.28
CA SER A 258 -14.60 8.47 -10.54
C SER A 258 -16.10 8.28 -10.82
N LYS A 259 -16.95 9.09 -10.16
CA LYS A 259 -18.40 9.14 -10.40
C LYS A 259 -18.76 9.59 -11.82
N TYR A 260 -18.06 10.60 -12.34
CA TYR A 260 -18.31 11.17 -13.67
C TYR A 260 -17.81 10.27 -14.80
N ILE A 261 -16.77 9.48 -14.52
CA ILE A 261 -16.18 8.52 -15.48
C ILE A 261 -16.60 7.07 -15.21
N LYS A 262 -17.77 6.86 -14.60
CA LYS A 262 -18.42 5.55 -14.42
C LYS A 262 -17.47 4.45 -13.90
N GLY A 263 -16.60 4.78 -12.93
CA GLY A 263 -15.67 3.83 -12.31
C GLY A 263 -14.30 3.69 -12.97
N TRP A 264 -14.07 4.24 -14.17
CA TRP A 264 -12.75 4.18 -14.85
C TRP A 264 -11.64 4.95 -14.14
N GLY A 265 -11.99 5.82 -13.19
CA GLY A 265 -11.03 6.62 -12.43
C GLY A 265 -10.02 5.76 -11.68
N HIS A 266 -10.40 4.57 -11.25
CA HIS A 266 -9.51 3.68 -10.51
C HIS A 266 -8.40 3.10 -11.41
N VAL A 267 -8.73 2.68 -12.64
CA VAL A 267 -7.74 2.21 -13.63
C VAL A 267 -6.80 3.36 -14.03
N ILE A 268 -7.36 4.54 -14.30
CA ILE A 268 -6.58 5.74 -14.66
C ILE A 268 -5.65 6.13 -13.51
N PHE A 269 -6.12 6.01 -12.26
CA PHE A 269 -5.29 6.22 -11.07
C PHE A 269 -4.06 5.31 -11.06
N HIS A 270 -4.17 4.01 -11.35
CA HIS A 270 -3.00 3.12 -11.40
C HIS A 270 -2.02 3.49 -12.52
N ILE A 271 -2.53 3.92 -13.67
CA ILE A 271 -1.68 4.39 -14.78
C ILE A 271 -0.91 5.64 -14.35
N ILE A 272 -1.58 6.63 -13.74
CA ILE A 272 -0.94 7.87 -13.25
C ILE A 272 -0.04 7.59 -12.03
N ALA A 273 -0.33 6.56 -11.25
CA ALA A 273 0.55 6.12 -10.18
C ALA A 273 1.91 5.63 -10.70
N THR A 274 2.03 5.28 -11.98
CA THR A 274 3.31 4.87 -12.59
C THR A 274 4.34 6.01 -12.58
N PRO A 275 4.10 7.18 -13.23
CA PRO A 275 5.03 8.30 -13.13
C PRO A 275 5.14 8.88 -11.72
N TYR A 276 4.09 8.77 -10.87
CA TYR A 276 4.20 9.11 -9.45
C TYR A 276 5.26 8.25 -8.74
N SER A 277 5.18 6.93 -8.86
CA SER A 277 6.15 6.00 -8.27
C SER A 277 7.56 6.23 -8.79
N MET A 278 7.72 6.54 -10.09
CA MET A 278 9.02 6.90 -10.67
C MET A 278 9.66 8.11 -9.98
N VAL A 279 8.87 9.14 -9.65
CA VAL A 279 9.34 10.31 -8.90
C VAL A 279 9.79 9.91 -7.50
N LEU A 280 9.06 9.01 -6.83
CA LEU A 280 9.46 8.50 -5.51
C LEU A 280 10.74 7.67 -5.58
N LEU A 281 10.91 6.85 -6.61
CA LEU A 281 12.14 6.09 -6.84
C LEU A 281 13.32 7.04 -7.03
N GLU A 282 13.19 8.04 -7.91
CA GLU A 282 14.24 9.03 -8.14
C GLU A 282 14.61 9.78 -6.86
N ALA A 283 13.62 10.23 -6.09
CA ALA A 283 13.85 10.89 -4.80
C ALA A 283 14.58 9.98 -3.79
N SER A 284 14.32 8.67 -3.83
CA SER A 284 14.97 7.69 -2.95
C SER A 284 16.44 7.42 -3.30
N LYS A 285 16.86 7.63 -4.56
CA LYS A 285 18.26 7.45 -4.99
C LYS A 285 19.21 8.43 -4.28
N SER A 286 18.68 9.57 -3.79
CA SER A 286 19.43 10.55 -3.00
C SER A 286 19.62 10.20 -1.52
N VAL A 287 18.98 9.12 -1.04
CA VAL A 287 18.96 8.75 0.38
C VAL A 287 19.98 7.65 0.69
N GLN A 288 20.76 7.85 1.73
CA GLN A 288 21.68 6.85 2.29
C GLN A 288 21.06 6.24 3.55
N LEU A 289 21.09 4.90 3.68
CA LEU A 289 20.51 4.13 4.80
C LEU A 289 21.55 3.58 5.76
#